data_AF-A0A8T2TE30-F1
#
_entry.id   AF-A0A8T2TE30-F1
#
_cell.length_a   1.000
_cell.length_b   1.000
_cell.length_c   1.000
_cell.angle_alpha   90.00
_cell.angle_beta   90.00
_cell.angle_gamma   90.00
#
_symmetry.space_group_name_H-M   'P 1'
#
loop_
_entity.id
_entity.type
_entity.pdbx_description
1 polymer ?
#
loop_
_entity_poly.entity_id
_entity_poly.type
_entity_poly.pdbx_seq_one_letter_code
_entity_poly.pdbx_strand_id
1 'polypeptide(L)'
;MEHADEGSRSSNIPPIEKVDEGESSDLEDLELKAEQALSCPCVADLREGPCGKEFSEAFVCFIKSTAEHKGSDCVESFLNMQACMLEFPDAFSRNESTGTPKQQRKEVSCPENLVTGQ
;
A
#
# COMPACT_ATOMS: atom_id res chain seq x y z
N MET A 1 27.42 35.05 -1.07
CA MET A 1 26.53 34.38 -0.11
C MET A 1 26.08 33.10 -0.78
N GLU A 2 26.82 32.04 -0.53
CA GLU A 2 26.48 30.68 -0.95
C GLU A 2 25.21 30.25 -0.22
N HIS A 3 24.35 29.46 -0.89
CA HIS A 3 23.67 28.29 -0.34
C HIS A 3 23.36 27.36 -1.51
N ALA A 4 23.86 26.14 -1.41
CA ALA A 4 23.61 25.01 -2.29
C ALA A 4 22.54 24.07 -1.68
N ASP A 5 22.02 23.19 -2.55
CA ASP A 5 21.60 21.80 -2.30
C ASP A 5 20.10 21.42 -2.42
N GLU A 6 19.85 20.71 -3.54
CA GLU A 6 19.06 19.50 -3.80
C GLU A 6 17.60 19.27 -3.36
N GLY A 7 16.88 18.56 -4.25
CA GLY A 7 15.73 17.74 -3.84
C GLY A 7 14.63 17.61 -4.89
N SER A 8 14.84 16.77 -5.89
CA SER A 8 13.82 16.34 -6.86
C SER A 8 12.56 15.79 -6.16
N ARG A 9 11.45 16.53 -6.21
CA ARG A 9 10.11 16.00 -5.92
C ARG A 9 9.39 15.73 -7.24
N SER A 10 9.84 14.70 -7.94
CA SER A 10 8.98 14.05 -8.94
C SER A 10 7.98 13.16 -8.19
N SER A 11 6.96 13.79 -7.63
CA SER A 11 5.72 13.11 -7.28
C SER A 11 4.64 13.80 -8.11
N ASN A 12 4.52 13.40 -9.37
CA ASN A 12 3.32 13.68 -10.15
C ASN A 12 2.18 12.79 -9.64
N ILE A 13 1.78 12.99 -8.39
CA ILE A 13 0.49 12.57 -7.88
C ILE A 13 -0.42 13.78 -8.14
N PRO A 14 -1.37 13.70 -9.07
CA PRO A 14 -2.28 14.82 -9.31
C PRO A 14 -3.04 15.14 -8.02
N PRO A 15 -3.36 16.41 -7.74
CA PRO A 15 -4.24 16.76 -6.64
C PRO A 15 -5.58 16.06 -6.85
N ILE A 16 -6.06 15.31 -5.86
CA ILE A 16 -7.41 14.75 -5.88
C ILE A 16 -8.37 15.91 -5.66
N GLU A 17 -9.11 16.29 -6.71
CA GLU A 17 -10.27 17.16 -6.59
C GLU A 17 -11.24 16.52 -5.59
N LYS A 18 -11.59 17.28 -4.54
CA LYS A 18 -12.73 16.95 -3.69
C LYS A 18 -13.98 17.16 -4.55
N VAL A 19 -14.56 16.06 -5.04
CA VAL A 19 -15.84 16.13 -5.78
C VAL A 19 -16.99 16.00 -4.79
N ASP A 20 -17.87 16.98 -4.93
CA ASP A 20 -19.08 17.29 -4.17
C ASP A 20 -20.22 16.31 -4.53
N GLU A 21 -21.00 15.97 -3.50
CA GLU A 21 -22.26 15.20 -3.44
C GLU A 21 -22.81 14.52 -4.72
N GLY A 22 -22.81 13.18 -4.72
CA GLY A 22 -23.49 12.34 -5.71
C GLY A 22 -23.63 10.89 -5.20
N GLU A 23 -24.88 10.42 -5.10
CA GLU A 23 -25.28 9.18 -4.44
C GLU A 23 -25.20 7.95 -5.37
N SER A 24 -24.73 6.81 -4.83
CA SER A 24 -24.86 5.42 -5.32
C SER A 24 -24.00 4.90 -6.50
N SER A 25 -23.70 5.67 -7.55
CA SER A 25 -22.96 5.12 -8.71
C SER A 25 -21.47 4.86 -8.43
N ASP A 26 -20.85 5.65 -7.55
CA ASP A 26 -19.41 5.60 -7.32
C ASP A 26 -18.95 4.34 -6.60
N LEU A 27 -19.82 3.70 -5.81
CA LEU A 27 -19.48 2.45 -5.12
C LEU A 27 -19.37 1.27 -6.10
N GLU A 28 -20.22 1.23 -7.12
CA GLU A 28 -20.16 0.24 -8.18
C GLU A 28 -18.93 0.47 -9.07
N ASP A 29 -18.60 1.72 -9.39
CA ASP A 29 -17.37 2.08 -10.10
C ASP A 29 -16.09 1.75 -9.30
N LEU A 30 -16.12 1.95 -7.98
CA LEU A 30 -14.99 1.61 -7.10
C LEU A 30 -14.79 0.10 -6.99
N GLU A 31 -15.86 -0.70 -7.00
CA GLU A 31 -15.77 -2.16 -7.04
C GLU A 31 -15.13 -2.63 -8.36
N LEU A 32 -15.63 -2.14 -9.50
CA LEU A 32 -15.07 -2.45 -10.82
C LEU A 32 -13.60 -2.04 -10.94
N LYS A 33 -13.25 -0.86 -10.41
CA LYS A 33 -11.87 -0.38 -10.37
C LYS A 33 -11.00 -1.26 -9.49
N ALA A 34 -11.51 -1.73 -8.36
CA ALA A 34 -10.79 -2.63 -7.47
C ALA A 34 -10.52 -3.98 -8.15
N GLU A 35 -11.53 -4.57 -8.79
CA GLU A 35 -11.39 -5.82 -9.54
C GLU A 35 -10.42 -5.70 -10.71
N GLN A 36 -10.48 -4.57 -11.45
CA GLN A 36 -9.56 -4.31 -12.56
C GLN A 36 -8.12 -4.14 -12.07
N ALA A 37 -7.91 -3.38 -11.00
CA ALA A 37 -6.58 -3.17 -10.42
C ALA A 37 -6.01 -4.47 -9.84
N LEU A 38 -6.85 -5.29 -9.20
CA LEU A 38 -6.47 -6.60 -8.68
C LEU A 38 -6.14 -7.59 -9.81
N SER A 39 -6.72 -7.39 -10.99
CA SER A 39 -6.46 -8.19 -12.19
C SER A 39 -5.16 -7.82 -12.91
N CYS A 40 -4.55 -6.66 -12.63
CA CYS A 40 -3.34 -6.22 -13.31
C CYS A 40 -2.16 -7.20 -13.08
N PRO A 41 -1.38 -7.55 -14.11
CA PRO A 41 -0.25 -8.47 -13.98
C PRO A 41 0.84 -7.96 -13.04
N CYS A 42 0.91 -6.64 -12.80
CA CYS A 42 1.86 -6.03 -11.86
C CYS A 42 1.68 -6.50 -10.41
N VAL A 43 0.47 -6.91 -10.02
CA VAL A 43 0.16 -7.40 -8.67
C VAL A 43 -0.03 -8.91 -8.62
N ALA A 44 0.15 -9.62 -9.75
CA ALA A 44 -0.11 -11.06 -9.85
C ALA A 44 0.71 -11.87 -8.85
N ASP A 45 2.02 -11.60 -8.72
CA ASP A 45 2.90 -12.31 -7.79
C ASP A 45 2.45 -12.16 -6.32
N LEU A 46 1.94 -10.98 -5.95
CA LEU A 46 1.43 -10.73 -4.60
C LEU A 46 0.07 -11.39 -4.37
N ARG A 47 -0.81 -11.34 -5.37
CA ARG A 47 -2.17 -11.93 -5.35
C ARG A 47 -2.14 -13.46 -5.37
N GLU A 48 -1.21 -14.08 -6.09
CA GLU A 48 -1.11 -15.53 -6.24
C GLU A 48 -0.15 -16.15 -5.22
N GLY A 49 0.57 -15.32 -4.47
CA GLY A 49 1.49 -15.74 -3.42
C GLY A 49 0.80 -16.25 -2.14
N PRO A 50 1.59 -16.67 -1.14
CA PRO A 50 1.09 -17.28 0.10
C PRO A 50 0.23 -16.34 0.97
N CYS A 51 0.33 -15.02 0.77
CA CYS A 51 -0.48 -13.99 1.44
C CYS A 51 -1.44 -13.27 0.49
N GLY A 52 -1.77 -13.92 -0.63
CA GLY A 52 -2.56 -13.32 -1.70
C GLY A 52 -3.97 -12.94 -1.28
N LYS A 53 -4.56 -13.66 -0.33
CA LYS A 53 -5.89 -13.37 0.21
C LYS A 53 -5.88 -12.05 1.00
N GLU A 54 -4.96 -11.93 1.94
CA GLU A 54 -4.77 -10.78 2.81
C GLU A 54 -4.37 -9.55 1.99
N PHE A 55 -3.51 -9.74 0.98
CA PHE A 55 -3.17 -8.71 0.00
C PHE A 55 -4.41 -8.22 -0.75
N SER A 56 -5.21 -9.14 -1.30
CA SER A 56 -6.39 -8.77 -2.09
C SER A 56 -7.41 -8.01 -1.24
N GLU A 57 -7.65 -8.46 0.00
CA GLU A 57 -8.56 -7.80 0.94
C GLU A 57 -8.09 -6.38 1.28
N ALA A 58 -6.81 -6.20 1.62
CA ALA A 58 -6.24 -4.89 1.92
C ALA A 58 -6.24 -3.96 0.70
N PHE A 59 -5.90 -4.48 -0.48
CA PHE A 59 -5.81 -3.72 -1.72
C PHE A 59 -7.19 -3.25 -2.21
N VAL A 60 -8.19 -4.12 -2.16
CA VAL A 60 -9.59 -3.77 -2.46
C VAL A 60 -10.11 -2.75 -1.46
N CYS A 61 -9.84 -2.92 -0.16
CA CYS A 61 -10.22 -1.95 0.86
C CYS A 61 -9.62 -0.57 0.56
N PHE A 62 -8.32 -0.49 0.24
CA PHE A 62 -7.65 0.77 -0.07
C PHE A 62 -8.27 1.50 -1.27
N ILE A 63 -8.63 0.77 -2.33
CA ILE A 63 -9.26 1.37 -3.52
C ILE A 63 -10.64 1.92 -3.19
N LYS A 64 -11.42 1.18 -2.39
CA LYS A 64 -12.79 1.53 -1.97
C LYS A 64 -12.87 2.58 -0.87
N SER A 65 -11.82 2.72 -0.06
CA SER A 65 -11.76 3.66 1.06
C SER A 65 -12.17 5.05 0.61
N THR A 66 -13.09 5.71 1.31
CA THR A 66 -13.47 7.11 1.04
C THR A 66 -12.98 8.06 2.12
N ALA A 67 -12.13 7.57 3.03
CA ALA A 67 -11.56 8.36 4.11
C ALA A 67 -10.69 9.52 3.58
N GLU A 68 -10.62 10.61 4.36
CA GLU A 68 -9.79 11.80 4.04
C GLU A 68 -8.34 11.41 3.72
N HIS A 69 -7.81 10.47 4.50
CA HIS A 69 -6.57 9.78 4.19
C HIS A 69 -6.92 8.37 3.69
N LYS A 70 -6.93 8.18 2.36
CA LYS A 70 -7.22 6.89 1.72
C LYS A 70 -6.53 5.73 2.44
N GLY A 71 -7.31 4.74 2.85
CA GLY A 71 -6.85 3.55 3.55
C GLY A 71 -6.71 3.67 5.07
N SER A 72 -7.00 4.83 5.68
CA SER A 72 -6.98 4.97 7.15
C SER A 72 -8.03 4.10 7.84
N ASP A 73 -9.11 3.76 7.14
CA ASP A 73 -10.16 2.81 7.53
C ASP A 73 -9.80 1.33 7.24
N CYS A 74 -8.70 1.08 6.52
CA CYS A 74 -8.25 -0.25 6.09
C CYS A 74 -7.04 -0.78 6.86
N VAL A 75 -6.65 -0.09 7.94
CA VAL A 75 -5.42 -0.39 8.70
C VAL A 75 -5.38 -1.85 9.16
N GLU A 76 -6.51 -2.39 9.63
CA GLU A 76 -6.58 -3.79 10.06
C GLU A 76 -6.28 -4.78 8.91
N SER A 77 -6.80 -4.53 7.71
CA SER A 77 -6.50 -5.36 6.54
C SER A 77 -5.02 -5.35 6.19
N PHE A 78 -4.37 -4.17 6.27
CA PHE A 78 -2.93 -4.06 6.06
C PHE A 78 -2.11 -4.75 7.15
N LEU A 79 -2.55 -4.70 8.41
CA LEU A 79 -1.91 -5.42 9.50
C LEU A 79 -2.00 -6.93 9.31
N ASN A 80 -3.14 -7.45 8.86
CA ASN A 80 -3.31 -8.87 8.57
C ASN A 80 -2.38 -9.34 7.43
N MET A 81 -2.28 -8.53 6.37
CA MET A 81 -1.32 -8.78 5.28
C MET A 81 0.12 -8.77 5.79
N GLN A 82 0.49 -7.79 6.61
CA GLN A 82 1.83 -7.72 7.21
C GLN A 82 2.12 -8.94 8.09
N ALA A 83 1.16 -9.34 8.93
CA ALA A 83 1.29 -10.52 9.79
C ALA A 83 1.55 -11.77 8.95
N CYS A 84 0.79 -11.99 7.88
CA CYS A 84 1.01 -13.11 6.97
C CYS A 84 2.42 -13.05 6.33
N MET A 85 2.85 -11.89 5.83
CA MET A 85 4.17 -11.75 5.21
C MET A 85 5.32 -12.10 6.17
N LEU A 86 5.15 -11.85 7.46
CA LEU A 86 6.13 -12.21 8.49
C LEU A 86 6.20 -13.73 8.73
N GLU A 87 5.11 -14.46 8.49
CA GLU A 87 5.07 -15.94 8.53
C GLU A 87 5.76 -16.58 7.33
N PHE A 88 5.80 -15.90 6.18
CA PHE A 88 6.41 -16.39 4.94
C PHE A 88 7.64 -15.57 4.49
N PRO A 89 8.68 -15.42 5.33
CA PRO A 89 9.83 -14.57 5.02
C PRO A 89 10.53 -14.98 3.73
N ASP A 90 10.67 -16.27 3.45
CA ASP A 90 11.40 -16.77 2.27
C ASP A 90 10.68 -16.44 0.95
N ALA A 91 9.35 -16.29 0.97
CA ALA A 91 8.57 -15.91 -0.20
C ALA A 91 8.69 -14.41 -0.54
N PHE A 92 8.93 -13.57 0.48
CA PHE A 92 9.03 -12.11 0.34
C PHE A 92 10.47 -11.58 0.44
N SER A 93 11.44 -12.45 0.74
CA SER A 93 12.88 -12.12 0.77
C SER A 93 13.48 -12.12 -0.64
N ARG A 94 12.97 -11.25 -1.52
CA ARG A 94 13.51 -11.14 -2.89
C ARG A 94 14.82 -10.33 -2.89
N ASN A 95 15.91 -11.01 -2.56
CA ASN A 95 17.28 -10.81 -3.04
C ASN A 95 17.63 -9.41 -3.59
N GLU A 96 18.09 -8.58 -2.66
CA GLU A 96 19.09 -7.53 -2.85
C GLU A 96 20.10 -7.96 -3.94
N SER A 97 20.04 -7.32 -5.09
CA SER A 97 21.14 -7.41 -6.06
C SER A 97 22.28 -6.57 -5.53
N THR A 98 23.11 -7.15 -4.63
CA THR A 98 24.55 -6.90 -4.35
C THR A 98 24.94 -7.09 -2.88
N GLY A 99 25.41 -8.30 -2.55
CA GLY A 99 26.52 -8.60 -1.62
C GLY A 99 26.52 -8.05 -0.18
N THR A 100 26.06 -8.86 0.79
CA THR A 100 26.81 -9.37 1.98
C THR A 100 25.85 -10.03 3.00
N PRO A 101 26.29 -11.03 3.80
CA PRO A 101 25.40 -11.75 4.71
C PRO A 101 25.32 -11.14 6.11
N LYS A 102 24.09 -11.08 6.65
CA LYS A 102 23.64 -11.22 8.06
C LYS A 102 22.75 -10.07 8.60
N GLN A 103 21.54 -10.48 8.97
CA GLN A 103 20.73 -10.03 10.11
C GLN A 103 20.46 -8.53 10.25
N GLN A 104 19.27 -8.13 9.81
CA GLN A 104 18.19 -7.84 10.75
C GLN A 104 16.87 -7.88 9.97
N ARG A 105 15.94 -8.77 10.36
CA ARG A 105 14.52 -8.38 10.31
C ARG A 105 14.46 -7.14 11.19
N LYS A 106 14.64 -5.94 10.63
CA LYS A 106 14.18 -4.75 11.33
C LYS A 106 12.69 -4.96 11.44
N GLU A 107 12.16 -4.95 12.66
CA GLU A 107 10.73 -4.85 12.87
C GLU A 107 10.24 -3.73 11.94
N VAL A 108 9.43 -4.09 10.94
CA VAL A 108 8.61 -3.09 10.23
C VAL A 108 7.48 -2.76 11.19
N SER A 109 7.85 -2.18 12.33
CA SER A 109 6.93 -1.43 13.15
C SER A 109 6.63 -0.19 12.34
N CYS A 110 5.36 -0.03 11.92
CA CYS A 110 4.88 1.30 11.61
C CYS A 110 5.18 2.15 12.84
N PRO A 111 6.07 3.16 12.76
CA PRO A 111 6.35 4.00 13.91
C PRO A 111 5.01 4.59 14.37
N GLU A 112 4.73 4.56 15.69
CA GLU A 112 3.46 5.07 16.25
C GLU A 112 3.14 6.51 15.81
N ASN A 113 4.16 7.25 15.38
CA ASN A 113 4.07 8.61 14.84
C ASN A 113 3.51 8.71 13.40
N LEU A 114 3.30 7.61 12.69
CA LEU A 114 2.62 7.62 11.38
C LEU A 114 1.11 7.44 11.51
N VAL A 115 0.63 6.84 12.61
CA VAL A 115 -0.81 6.72 12.94
C VAL A 115 -1.36 8.04 13.48
N THR A 116 -0.52 8.87 14.09
CA THR A 116 -0.90 10.17 14.62
C THR A 116 -0.45 11.27 13.66
N GLY A 117 -1.25 11.54 12.63
CA GLY A 117 -1.01 12.64 11.69
C GLY A 117 -0.82 13.98 12.39
N GLN A 118 0.43 14.40 12.54
CA GLN A 118 0.85 15.67 13.12
C GLN A 118 1.34 16.63 12.04
#